data_AF-A0A3M2B5H7-F1
#
_entry.id   AF-A0A3M2B5H7-F1
#
_cell.length_a   1.000
_cell.length_b   1.000
_cell.length_c   1.000
_cell.angle_alpha   90.00
_cell.angle_beta   90.00
_cell.angle_gamma   90.00
#
_symmetry.space_group_name_H-M   'P 1'
#
loop_
_entity.id
_entity.type
_entity.pdbx_description
1 polymer ?
#
loop_
_entity_poly.entity_id
_entity_poly.type
_entity_poly.pdbx_seq_one_letter_code
_entity_poly.pdbx_strand_id
1 'polypeptide(L)'
;MWLAVGQRLADALTVWALLPTLCVVFDQTFNQTYQMAAILGGILTWVAMGAVDAYRPWRGATYWHEFRVLLGGWLIVVCSLFGVAWVTKTTESYSRLVTGSWFILSPLALIGLHALERMCMRLLRKHGRNTRTAVIVGAASLGRSLADHIRTSDWMGIRLLGFFDDDERKQGANVDGLPILGKCEDVLEQVRKNGVDIVYLALPLRAEARMRSLFDALQDTTASIYWVPDLFMFEMLHARELDVGGMPVFALCESPFFGPFGMLKRLEDIVLSTLILILVSPIMLGIALAVKLSSKGPVLFKQRRYGLDGQIVEVWKFRSMTVTED
;
A
#
# COMPACT_ATOMS: atom_id res chain seq x y z
N MET A 1 -5.51 -13.09 16.61
CA MET A 1 -6.49 -12.14 17.18
C MET A 1 -5.96 -11.46 18.43
N TRP A 2 -5.60 -12.18 19.49
CA TRP A 2 -5.11 -11.59 20.76
C TRP A 2 -3.84 -10.73 20.63
N LEU A 3 -2.88 -11.13 19.80
CA LEU A 3 -1.67 -10.33 19.54
C LEU A 3 -1.98 -8.97 18.94
N ALA A 4 -2.89 -8.91 17.95
CA ALA A 4 -3.29 -7.66 17.30
C ALA A 4 -4.00 -6.71 18.27
N VAL A 5 -4.85 -7.24 19.16
CA VAL A 5 -5.49 -6.42 20.21
C VAL A 5 -4.45 -5.90 21.21
N GLY A 6 -3.46 -6.72 21.58
CA GLY A 6 -2.35 -6.32 22.44
C GLY A 6 -1.51 -5.20 21.83
N GLN A 7 -1.16 -5.31 20.55
CA GLN A 7 -0.42 -4.26 19.81
C GLN A 7 -1.21 -2.95 19.76
N ARG A 8 -2.52 -3.01 19.47
CA ARG A 8 -3.40 -1.83 19.47
C ARG A 8 -3.39 -1.08 20.80
N LEU A 9 -3.43 -1.85 21.89
CA LEU A 9 -3.39 -1.31 23.23
C LEU A 9 -2.03 -0.69 23.54
N ALA A 10 -0.93 -1.35 23.14
CA ALA A 10 0.42 -0.85 23.34
C ALA A 10 0.66 0.47 22.58
N ASP A 11 0.20 0.60 21.35
CA ASP A 11 0.30 1.84 20.55
C ASP A 11 -0.45 3.00 21.21
N ALA A 12 -1.71 2.75 21.61
CA ALA A 12 -2.54 3.75 22.28
C ALA A 12 -1.93 4.21 23.62
N LEU A 13 -1.43 3.27 24.42
CA LEU A 13 -0.76 3.57 25.69
C LEU A 13 0.55 4.33 25.49
N THR A 14 1.32 4.01 24.45
CA THR A 14 2.58 4.68 24.12
C THR A 14 2.34 6.16 23.81
N VAL A 15 1.36 6.46 22.94
CA VAL A 15 0.99 7.84 22.60
C VAL A 15 0.46 8.60 23.81
N TRP A 16 -0.39 7.94 24.62
CA TRP A 16 -0.95 8.52 25.84
C TRP A 16 0.12 8.84 26.89
N ALA A 17 1.06 7.93 27.14
CA ALA A 17 2.11 8.09 28.16
C ALA A 17 3.22 9.06 27.74
N LEU A 18 3.41 9.29 26.44
CA LEU A 18 4.43 10.19 25.94
C LEU A 18 4.12 11.67 26.24
N LEU A 19 2.85 12.08 26.25
CA LEU A 19 2.49 13.47 26.51
C LEU A 19 2.81 13.94 27.96
N PRO A 20 2.40 13.22 29.03
CA PRO A 20 2.75 13.62 30.40
C PRO A 20 4.25 13.55 30.67
N THR A 21 4.98 12.61 30.07
CA THR A 21 6.44 12.55 30.20
C THR A 21 7.11 13.77 29.58
N LEU A 22 6.65 14.23 28.41
CA LEU A 22 7.14 15.47 27.79
C LEU A 22 6.76 16.72 28.60
N CYS A 23 5.59 16.76 29.23
CA CYS A 23 5.25 17.85 30.16
C CYS A 23 6.27 17.93 31.31
N VAL A 24 6.66 16.80 31.91
CA VAL A 24 7.69 16.77 32.96
C VAL A 24 9.06 17.20 32.43
N VAL A 25 9.48 16.71 31.25
CA VAL A 25 10.78 17.05 30.65
C VAL A 25 10.91 18.53 30.32
N PHE A 26 9.83 19.18 29.90
CA PHE A 26 9.82 20.60 29.54
C PHE A 26 9.29 21.53 30.65
N ASP A 27 9.22 21.03 31.88
CA ASP A 27 8.80 21.77 33.07
C ASP A 27 7.42 22.47 32.89
N GLN A 28 6.47 21.76 32.27
CA GLN A 28 5.10 22.20 32.05
C GLN A 28 4.13 21.46 32.97
N THR A 29 3.16 22.18 33.51
CA THR A 29 2.08 21.57 34.30
C THR A 29 1.16 20.73 33.41
N PHE A 30 0.98 19.45 33.73
CA PHE A 30 0.06 18.55 33.03
C PHE A 30 -1.40 18.86 33.40
N ASN A 31 -1.89 19.99 32.89
CA ASN A 31 -3.21 20.54 33.15
C ASN A 31 -4.35 19.72 32.48
N GLN A 32 -5.59 20.11 32.72
CA GLN A 32 -6.77 19.44 32.13
C GLN A 32 -6.73 19.38 30.61
N THR A 33 -6.23 20.42 29.96
CA THR A 33 -6.12 20.51 28.48
C THR A 33 -5.15 19.46 27.94
N TYR A 34 -3.99 19.28 28.58
CA TYR A 34 -3.05 18.20 28.24
C TYR A 34 -3.59 16.79 28.56
N GLN A 35 -4.33 16.63 29.66
CA GLN A 35 -4.98 15.35 30.02
C GLN A 35 -6.01 14.93 28.96
N MET A 36 -6.86 15.87 28.53
CA MET A 36 -7.83 15.63 27.46
C MET A 36 -7.12 15.29 26.14
N ALA A 37 -6.06 16.01 25.78
CA ALA A 37 -5.27 15.72 24.58
C ALA A 37 -4.61 14.34 24.62
N ALA A 38 -4.06 13.90 25.77
CA ALA A 38 -3.47 12.58 25.91
C ALA A 38 -4.52 11.47 25.72
N ILE A 39 -5.68 11.59 26.38
CA ILE A 39 -6.77 10.61 26.29
C ILE A 39 -7.31 10.54 24.87
N LEU A 40 -7.62 11.69 24.26
CA LEU A 40 -8.07 11.76 22.88
C LEU A 40 -7.02 11.22 21.91
N GLY A 41 -5.74 11.53 22.13
CA GLY A 41 -4.63 11.02 21.35
C GLY A 41 -4.58 9.49 21.37
N GLY A 42 -4.62 8.86 22.55
CA GLY A 42 -4.65 7.40 22.68
C GLY A 42 -5.85 6.75 21.99
N ILE A 43 -7.06 7.30 22.18
CA ILE A 43 -8.29 6.80 21.53
C ILE A 43 -8.21 6.95 20.01
N LEU A 44 -7.80 8.12 19.52
CA LEU A 44 -7.67 8.36 18.09
C LEU A 44 -6.59 7.47 17.47
N THR A 45 -5.48 7.21 18.16
CA THR A 45 -4.48 6.24 17.70
C THR A 45 -5.06 4.83 17.58
N TRP A 46 -5.84 4.38 18.57
CA TRP A 46 -6.51 3.07 18.51
C TRP A 46 -7.42 2.94 17.27
N VAL A 47 -8.20 3.99 16.99
CA VAL A 47 -9.17 4.02 15.87
C VAL A 47 -8.43 4.16 14.53
N ALA A 48 -7.58 5.18 14.39
CA ALA A 48 -6.89 5.50 13.15
C ALA A 48 -5.97 4.36 12.69
N MET A 49 -5.17 3.79 13.60
CA MET A 49 -4.29 2.66 13.27
C MET A 49 -5.08 1.40 12.90
N GLY A 50 -6.28 1.24 13.47
CA GLY A 50 -7.21 0.18 13.05
C GLY A 50 -7.77 0.39 11.65
N ALA A 51 -8.10 1.64 11.31
CA ALA A 51 -8.65 1.99 9.99
C ALA A 51 -7.64 1.84 8.86
N VAL A 52 -6.34 2.08 9.13
CA VAL A 52 -5.26 1.88 8.15
C VAL A 52 -4.69 0.45 8.16
N ASP A 53 -5.33 -0.49 8.86
CA ASP A 53 -4.94 -1.90 8.91
C ASP A 53 -3.50 -2.14 9.42
N ALA A 54 -3.01 -1.28 10.31
CA ALA A 54 -1.62 -1.34 10.83
C ALA A 54 -1.26 -2.67 11.50
N TYR A 55 -2.26 -3.39 12.03
CA TYR A 55 -2.08 -4.57 12.88
C TYR A 55 -2.28 -5.92 12.17
N ARG A 56 -2.34 -5.94 10.84
CA ARG A 56 -2.35 -7.22 10.12
C ARG A 56 -1.05 -7.98 10.39
N PRO A 57 -1.08 -9.32 10.53
CA PRO A 57 0.14 -10.10 10.66
C PRO A 57 0.89 -10.10 9.33
N TRP A 58 1.71 -9.07 9.12
CA TRP A 58 2.50 -8.84 7.92
C TRP A 58 3.68 -9.83 7.82
N ARG A 59 3.40 -11.13 7.75
CA ARG A 59 4.38 -12.14 7.34
C ARG A 59 4.63 -11.95 5.85
N GLY A 60 5.70 -11.25 5.48
CA GLY A 60 6.05 -10.97 4.08
C GLY A 60 6.06 -9.48 3.69
N ALA A 61 5.59 -8.54 4.52
CA ALA A 61 5.60 -7.12 4.13
C ALA A 61 6.92 -6.40 4.44
N THR A 62 7.34 -5.56 3.50
CA THR A 62 8.52 -4.69 3.59
C THR A 62 8.36 -3.64 4.69
N TYR A 63 9.47 -3.25 5.34
CA TYR A 63 9.49 -2.18 6.34
C TYR A 63 8.93 -0.85 5.82
N TRP A 64 9.13 -0.56 4.53
CA TRP A 64 8.65 0.67 3.90
C TRP A 64 7.12 0.77 3.91
N HIS A 65 6.42 -0.36 3.73
CA HIS A 65 4.97 -0.38 3.76
C HIS A 65 4.44 -0.06 5.15
N GLU A 66 4.97 -0.72 6.19
CA GLU A 66 4.62 -0.46 7.58
C GLU A 66 4.89 0.99 7.99
N PHE A 67 6.05 1.53 7.61
CA PHE A 67 6.39 2.93 7.86
C PHE A 67 5.33 3.89 7.30
N ARG A 68 4.89 3.67 6.05
CA ARG A 68 3.84 4.49 5.42
C ARG A 68 2.50 4.38 6.13
N VAL A 69 2.12 3.16 6.53
CA VAL A 69 0.86 2.90 7.21
C VAL A 69 0.86 3.58 8.58
N LEU A 70 1.93 3.44 9.37
CA LEU A 70 2.07 4.11 10.67
C LEU A 70 2.09 5.63 10.54
N LEU A 71 2.85 6.18 9.58
CA LEU A 71 2.93 7.61 9.36
C LEU A 71 1.58 8.18 8.87
N GLY A 72 0.89 7.48 7.97
CA GLY A 72 -0.44 7.86 7.49
C GLY A 72 -1.49 7.84 8.60
N GLY A 73 -1.51 6.78 9.42
CA GLY A 73 -2.37 6.69 10.59
C GLY A 73 -2.09 7.79 11.61
N TRP A 74 -0.81 8.11 11.84
CA TRP A 74 -0.42 9.20 12.73
C TRP A 74 -0.86 10.57 12.22
N LEU A 75 -0.74 10.82 10.91
CA LEU A 75 -1.20 12.07 10.30
C LEU A 75 -2.71 12.29 10.51
N ILE A 76 -3.52 11.22 10.42
CA ILE A 76 -4.95 11.28 10.73
C ILE A 76 -5.17 11.73 12.18
N VAL A 77 -4.45 11.13 13.14
CA VAL A 77 -4.53 11.48 14.56
C VAL A 77 -4.18 12.96 14.78
N VAL A 78 -3.07 13.42 14.21
CA VAL A 78 -2.61 14.82 14.33
C VAL A 78 -3.63 15.79 13.74
N CYS A 79 -4.14 15.53 12.53
CA CYS A 79 -5.17 16.35 11.90
C CYS A 79 -6.45 16.40 12.72
N SER A 80 -6.89 15.26 13.29
CA SER A 80 -8.07 15.21 14.17
C SER A 80 -7.86 16.01 15.46
N LEU A 81 -6.70 15.87 16.11
CA LEU A 81 -6.38 16.64 17.32
C LEU A 81 -6.31 18.15 17.05
N PHE A 82 -5.68 18.57 15.95
CA PHE A 82 -5.69 19.97 15.53
C PHE A 82 -7.10 20.48 15.24
N GLY A 83 -7.94 19.68 14.57
CA GLY A 83 -9.34 20.03 14.31
C GLY A 83 -10.12 20.26 15.61
N VAL A 84 -10.00 19.36 16.59
CA VAL A 84 -10.63 19.51 17.91
C VAL A 84 -10.09 20.75 18.64
N ALA A 85 -8.77 20.96 18.66
CA ALA A 85 -8.15 22.11 19.31
C ALA A 85 -8.56 23.45 18.68
N TRP A 86 -8.77 23.47 17.36
CA TRP A 86 -9.24 24.65 16.63
C TRP A 86 -10.71 24.96 16.90
N VAL A 87 -11.59 23.95 16.82
CA VAL A 87 -13.03 24.09 17.10
C VAL A 87 -13.28 24.54 18.54
N THR A 88 -12.54 23.98 19.48
CA THR A 88 -12.64 24.34 20.91
C THR A 88 -11.91 25.65 21.26
N LYS A 89 -11.17 26.24 20.31
CA LYS A 89 -10.32 27.43 20.50
C LYS A 89 -9.30 27.27 21.65
N THR A 90 -8.84 26.05 21.89
CA THR A 90 -7.87 25.73 22.97
C THR A 90 -6.42 25.75 22.50
N THR A 91 -6.16 26.13 21.25
CA THR A 91 -4.82 26.06 20.64
C THR A 91 -3.78 26.89 21.39
N GLU A 92 -4.17 28.03 21.98
CA GLU A 92 -3.28 28.90 22.75
C GLU A 92 -2.92 28.34 24.14
N SER A 93 -3.72 27.43 24.68
CA SER A 93 -3.49 26.79 25.98
C SER A 93 -2.37 25.75 25.95
N TYR A 94 -1.88 25.38 24.76
CA TYR A 94 -0.81 24.40 24.59
C TYR A 94 0.54 25.07 24.33
N SER A 95 1.56 24.66 25.08
CA SER A 95 2.95 24.94 24.74
C SER A 95 3.32 24.29 23.40
N ARG A 96 3.73 25.13 22.44
CA ARG A 96 4.15 24.73 21.10
C ARG A 96 5.31 23.73 21.13
N LEU A 97 6.19 23.86 22.13
CA LEU A 97 7.38 23.02 22.26
C LEU A 97 7.01 21.61 22.72
N VAL A 98 6.14 21.47 23.73
CA VAL A 98 5.65 20.16 24.20
C VAL A 98 4.83 19.47 23.11
N THR A 99 3.86 20.18 22.52
CA THR A 99 2.97 19.61 21.50
C THR A 99 3.73 19.26 20.22
N GLY A 100 4.66 20.11 19.77
CA GLY A 100 5.52 19.82 18.63
C GLY A 100 6.42 18.62 18.87
N SER A 101 7.03 18.52 20.06
CA SER A 101 7.83 17.35 20.45
C SER A 101 6.98 16.09 20.49
N TRP A 102 5.76 16.14 21.03
CA TRP A 102 4.85 15.00 21.07
C TRP A 102 4.45 14.52 19.66
N PHE A 103 4.22 15.45 18.74
CA PHE A 103 3.91 15.12 17.35
C PHE A 103 5.04 14.48 16.56
N ILE A 104 6.29 14.78 16.92
CA ILE A 104 7.49 14.21 16.28
C ILE A 104 7.92 12.91 16.96
N LEU A 105 7.89 12.85 18.29
CA LEU A 105 8.40 11.71 19.05
C LEU A 105 7.41 10.53 19.08
N SER A 106 6.09 10.77 19.01
CA SER A 106 5.09 9.71 18.96
C SER A 106 5.29 8.74 17.78
N PRO A 107 5.41 9.18 16.51
CA PRO A 107 5.61 8.26 15.40
C PRO A 107 6.96 7.54 15.50
N LEU A 108 8.00 8.19 16.03
CA LEU A 108 9.29 7.54 16.29
C LEU A 108 9.18 6.43 17.34
N ALA A 109 8.44 6.68 18.42
CA ALA A 109 8.17 5.71 19.47
C ALA A 109 7.35 4.51 18.93
N LEU A 110 6.33 4.78 18.12
CA LEU A 110 5.52 3.73 17.47
C LEU A 110 6.37 2.88 16.52
N ILE A 111 7.17 3.50 15.65
CA ILE A 111 8.10 2.78 14.77
C ILE A 111 9.07 1.93 15.58
N GLY A 112 9.62 2.48 16.67
CA GLY A 112 10.49 1.76 17.59
C GLY A 112 9.82 0.54 18.24
N LEU A 113 8.57 0.69 18.68
CA LEU A 113 7.79 -0.39 19.29
C LEU A 113 7.51 -1.53 18.29
N HIS A 114 7.08 -1.20 17.07
CA HIS A 114 6.84 -2.18 16.01
C HIS A 114 8.14 -2.86 15.55
N ALA A 115 9.26 -2.13 15.49
CA ALA A 115 10.57 -2.69 15.20
C ALA A 115 11.03 -3.67 16.31
N LEU A 116 10.83 -3.31 17.58
CA LEU A 116 11.15 -4.17 18.73
C LEU A 116 10.30 -5.45 18.70
N GLU A 117 9.01 -5.33 18.41
CA GLU A 117 8.14 -6.48 18.28
C GLU A 117 8.58 -7.40 17.14
N ARG A 118 8.88 -6.86 15.96
CA ARG A 118 9.43 -7.65 14.84
C ARG A 118 10.71 -8.35 15.25
N MET A 119 11.60 -7.69 15.98
CA MET A 119 12.84 -8.29 16.47
C MET A 119 12.57 -9.43 17.46
N CYS A 120 11.69 -9.23 18.43
CA CYS A 120 11.28 -10.25 19.39
C CYS A 120 10.67 -11.47 18.68
N MET A 121 9.77 -11.23 17.73
CA MET A 121 9.14 -12.27 16.93
C MET A 121 10.13 -13.03 16.05
N ARG A 122 11.15 -12.35 15.49
CA ARG A 122 12.25 -13.00 14.77
C ARG A 122 13.07 -13.90 15.67
N LEU A 123 13.40 -13.45 16.89
CA LEU A 123 14.15 -14.25 17.85
C LEU A 123 13.35 -15.49 18.29
N LEU A 124 12.04 -15.33 18.54
CA LEU A 124 11.15 -16.45 18.85
C LEU A 124 11.07 -17.46 17.69
N ARG A 125 10.98 -16.98 16.45
CA ARG A 125 10.95 -17.80 15.23
C ARG A 125 12.26 -18.56 14.99
N LYS A 126 13.42 -17.95 15.29
CA LYS A 126 14.72 -18.63 15.25
C LYS A 126 14.80 -19.84 16.19
N HIS A 127 14.04 -19.82 17.30
CA HIS A 127 13.94 -20.94 18.24
C HIS A 127 12.78 -21.90 17.93
N GLY A 128 12.22 -21.85 16.70
CA GLY A 128 11.16 -22.75 16.25
C GLY A 128 9.78 -22.45 16.83
N ARG A 129 9.58 -21.31 17.52
CA ARG A 129 8.27 -20.90 18.05
C ARG A 129 7.54 -20.00 17.05
N ASN A 130 6.21 -20.13 16.97
CA ASN A 130 5.36 -19.39 16.03
C ASN A 130 5.74 -19.60 14.54
N THR A 131 6.23 -20.78 14.21
CA THR A 131 6.49 -21.22 12.84
C THR A 131 5.25 -21.90 12.25
N ARG A 132 5.05 -21.79 10.93
CA ARG A 132 4.03 -22.57 10.20
C ARG A 132 4.68 -23.48 9.18
N THR A 133 4.20 -24.70 9.04
CA THR A 133 4.67 -25.66 8.03
C THR A 133 4.05 -25.37 6.67
N ALA A 134 4.84 -25.40 5.61
CA ALA A 134 4.35 -25.15 4.25
C ALA A 134 4.82 -26.20 3.25
N VAL A 135 3.98 -26.46 2.25
CA VAL A 135 4.31 -27.24 1.05
C VAL A 135 4.02 -26.43 -0.20
N ILE A 136 4.72 -26.72 -1.29
CA ILE A 136 4.51 -26.07 -2.59
C ILE A 136 4.06 -27.11 -3.61
N VAL A 137 2.96 -26.86 -4.29
CA VAL A 137 2.46 -27.67 -5.40
C VAL A 137 2.93 -27.03 -6.71
N GLY A 138 3.78 -27.75 -7.44
CA GLY A 138 4.51 -27.31 -8.63
C GLY A 138 5.99 -27.04 -8.33
N ALA A 139 6.90 -27.89 -8.82
CA ALA A 139 8.36 -27.75 -8.69
C ALA A 139 9.02 -27.20 -9.97
N ALA A 140 8.28 -26.36 -10.71
CA ALA A 140 8.77 -25.60 -11.86
C ALA A 140 9.49 -24.31 -11.42
N SER A 141 9.82 -23.43 -12.35
CA SER A 141 10.51 -22.14 -12.08
C SER A 141 9.78 -21.31 -11.02
N LEU A 142 8.46 -21.15 -11.13
CA LEU A 142 7.66 -20.36 -10.17
C LEU A 142 7.74 -20.91 -8.74
N GLY A 143 7.57 -22.22 -8.58
CA GLY A 143 7.65 -22.89 -7.28
C GLY A 143 9.05 -22.83 -6.67
N ARG A 144 10.10 -22.97 -7.48
CA ARG A 144 11.49 -22.82 -7.04
C ARG A 144 11.79 -21.39 -6.60
N SER A 145 11.40 -20.39 -7.39
CA SER A 145 11.54 -18.98 -7.02
C SER A 145 10.81 -18.65 -5.71
N LEU A 146 9.60 -19.20 -5.50
CA LEU A 146 8.87 -19.05 -4.25
C LEU A 146 9.61 -19.71 -3.08
N ALA A 147 10.13 -20.93 -3.26
CA ALA A 147 10.89 -21.61 -2.23
C ALA A 147 12.15 -20.83 -1.82
N ASP A 148 12.87 -20.27 -2.79
CA ASP A 148 14.05 -19.44 -2.53
C ASP A 148 13.67 -18.16 -1.77
N HIS A 149 12.58 -17.48 -2.15
CA HIS A 149 12.09 -16.31 -1.40
C HIS A 149 11.70 -16.66 0.03
N ILE A 150 11.05 -17.81 0.25
CA ILE A 150 10.68 -18.27 1.60
C ILE A 150 11.94 -18.59 2.43
N ARG A 151 12.92 -19.29 1.85
CA ARG A 151 14.16 -19.68 2.52
C ARG A 151 15.08 -18.51 2.83
N THR A 152 15.19 -17.55 1.93
CA THR A 152 15.99 -16.33 2.16
C THR A 152 15.33 -15.38 3.16
N SER A 153 14.03 -15.56 3.41
CA SER A 153 13.23 -14.73 4.31
C SER A 153 12.85 -15.47 5.60
N ASP A 154 13.84 -15.96 6.35
CA ASP A 154 13.69 -16.67 7.63
C ASP A 154 12.74 -15.98 8.62
N TRP A 155 12.68 -14.65 8.55
CA TRP A 155 11.81 -13.82 9.37
C TRP A 155 10.32 -14.10 9.15
N MET A 156 9.90 -14.74 8.06
CA MET A 156 8.50 -15.15 7.84
C MET A 156 8.05 -16.27 8.79
N GLY A 157 8.99 -17.06 9.33
CA GLY A 157 8.68 -18.20 10.20
C GLY A 157 7.92 -19.31 9.46
N ILE A 158 8.22 -19.51 8.18
CA ILE A 158 7.63 -20.57 7.36
C ILE A 158 8.68 -21.68 7.21
N ARG A 159 8.33 -22.89 7.62
CA ARG A 159 9.18 -24.08 7.45
C ARG A 159 8.67 -24.87 6.24
N LEU A 160 9.39 -24.76 5.13
CA LEU A 160 9.05 -25.51 3.92
C LEU A 160 9.41 -27.00 4.10
N LEU A 161 8.46 -27.89 3.85
CA LEU A 161 8.67 -29.34 3.96
C LEU A 161 9.13 -29.96 2.63
N GLY A 162 8.71 -29.40 1.50
CA GLY A 162 9.03 -29.93 0.19
C GLY A 162 8.02 -29.52 -0.89
N PHE A 163 8.19 -30.13 -2.06
CA PHE A 163 7.36 -29.92 -3.24
C PHE A 163 6.45 -31.12 -3.53
N PHE A 164 5.36 -30.86 -4.25
CA PHE A 164 4.56 -31.87 -4.95
C PHE A 164 4.55 -31.52 -6.44
N ASP A 165 4.83 -32.48 -7.31
CA ASP A 165 4.87 -32.25 -8.77
C ASP A 165 4.44 -33.53 -9.48
N ASP A 166 3.64 -33.44 -10.55
CA ASP A 166 3.17 -34.63 -11.28
C ASP A 166 4.23 -35.20 -12.25
N ASP A 167 5.31 -34.45 -12.52
CA ASP A 167 6.40 -34.91 -13.37
C ASP A 167 7.13 -36.09 -12.73
N GLU A 168 6.91 -37.29 -13.28
CA GLU A 168 7.50 -38.54 -12.79
C GLU A 168 9.03 -38.51 -12.79
N ARG A 169 9.65 -37.69 -13.65
CA ARG A 169 11.11 -37.57 -13.71
C ARG A 169 11.70 -36.90 -12.47
N LYS A 170 10.88 -36.13 -11.74
CA LYS A 170 11.31 -35.41 -10.54
C LYS A 170 10.96 -36.17 -9.26
N GLN A 171 10.20 -37.25 -9.33
CA GLN A 171 9.80 -38.01 -8.15
C GLN A 171 11.02 -38.60 -7.43
N GLY A 172 11.07 -38.41 -6.10
CA GLY A 172 12.22 -38.79 -5.27
C GLY A 172 13.47 -37.93 -5.45
N ALA A 173 13.44 -36.90 -6.30
CA ALA A 173 14.54 -35.96 -6.45
C ALA A 173 14.51 -34.88 -5.35
N ASN A 174 15.68 -34.33 -5.06
CA ASN A 174 15.81 -33.10 -4.29
C ASN A 174 15.93 -31.92 -5.27
N VAL A 175 14.98 -30.99 -5.20
CA VAL A 175 14.97 -29.74 -5.96
C VAL A 175 15.45 -28.64 -5.04
N ASP A 176 16.62 -28.08 -5.34
CA ASP A 176 17.22 -26.95 -4.60
C ASP A 176 17.35 -27.21 -3.09
N GLY A 177 17.57 -28.48 -2.69
CA GLY A 177 17.70 -28.89 -1.29
C GLY A 177 16.38 -29.21 -0.57
N LEU A 178 15.27 -29.27 -1.30
CA LEU A 178 13.95 -29.67 -0.80
C LEU A 178 13.46 -30.94 -1.52
N PRO A 179 12.89 -31.92 -0.80
CA PRO A 179 12.43 -33.15 -1.41
C PRO A 179 11.13 -32.93 -2.19
N ILE A 180 10.94 -33.72 -3.25
CA ILE A 180 9.62 -33.95 -3.83
C ILE A 180 8.94 -35.06 -3.02
N LEU A 181 7.88 -34.68 -2.32
CA LEU A 181 7.16 -35.50 -1.35
C LEU A 181 6.19 -36.48 -2.02
N GLY A 182 5.78 -36.21 -3.25
CA GLY A 182 4.85 -37.06 -4.02
C GLY A 182 4.24 -36.32 -5.22
N LYS A 183 3.15 -36.88 -5.73
CA LYS A 183 2.32 -36.29 -6.79
C LYS A 183 1.34 -35.27 -6.19
N CYS A 184 0.76 -34.42 -7.02
CA CYS A 184 -0.16 -33.38 -6.54
C CYS A 184 -1.39 -33.96 -5.79
N GLU A 185 -1.80 -35.18 -6.12
CA GLU A 185 -2.92 -35.88 -5.48
C GLU A 185 -2.63 -36.28 -4.02
N ASP A 186 -1.35 -36.46 -3.68
CA ASP A 186 -0.91 -36.87 -2.34
C ASP A 186 -0.92 -35.72 -1.32
N VAL A 187 -1.11 -34.48 -1.79
CA VAL A 187 -1.10 -33.26 -0.95
C VAL A 187 -2.13 -33.34 0.16
N LEU A 188 -3.33 -33.86 -0.13
CA LEU A 188 -4.42 -33.97 0.85
C LEU A 188 -4.03 -34.92 2.00
N GLU A 189 -3.44 -36.06 1.67
CA GLU A 189 -2.98 -37.03 2.68
C GLU A 189 -1.87 -36.40 3.54
N GLN A 190 -0.93 -35.69 2.91
CA GLN A 190 0.15 -35.01 3.61
C GLN A 190 -0.38 -33.94 4.59
N VAL A 191 -1.35 -33.13 4.16
CA VAL A 191 -1.96 -32.09 5.00
C VAL A 191 -2.61 -32.72 6.24
N ARG A 192 -3.34 -33.83 6.07
CA ARG A 192 -3.99 -34.55 7.17
C ARG A 192 -3.00 -35.25 8.10
N LYS A 193 -1.95 -35.86 7.55
CA LYS A 193 -1.00 -36.72 8.31
C LYS A 193 0.09 -35.93 9.03
N ASN A 194 0.65 -34.91 8.36
CA ASN A 194 1.83 -34.18 8.84
C ASN A 194 1.50 -32.77 9.35
N GLY A 195 0.22 -32.39 9.42
CA GLY A 195 -0.21 -31.10 9.96
C GLY A 195 0.41 -29.94 9.19
N VAL A 196 0.17 -29.90 7.87
CA VAL A 196 0.65 -28.80 7.02
C VAL A 196 -0.24 -27.59 7.24
N ASP A 197 0.34 -26.48 7.68
CA ASP A 197 -0.38 -25.23 7.93
C ASP A 197 -0.73 -24.46 6.66
N ILE A 198 0.13 -24.55 5.64
CA ILE A 198 0.08 -23.72 4.42
C ILE A 198 0.33 -24.55 3.17
N VAL A 199 -0.51 -24.42 2.15
CA VAL A 199 -0.32 -25.00 0.83
C VAL A 199 -0.20 -23.88 -0.20
N TYR A 200 0.96 -23.78 -0.86
CA TYR A 200 1.15 -22.85 -1.97
C TYR A 200 0.92 -23.56 -3.31
N LEU A 201 0.01 -23.07 -4.12
CA LEU A 201 -0.24 -23.56 -5.47
C LEU A 201 0.55 -22.71 -6.47
N ALA A 202 1.72 -23.20 -6.89
CA ALA A 202 2.60 -22.56 -7.87
C ALA A 202 2.47 -23.25 -9.24
N LEU A 203 1.22 -23.38 -9.69
CA LEU A 203 0.86 -24.02 -10.96
C LEU A 203 0.61 -22.96 -12.04
N PRO A 204 0.95 -23.24 -13.32
CA PRO A 204 0.68 -22.31 -14.41
C PRO A 204 -0.84 -22.11 -14.60
N LEU A 205 -1.24 -20.92 -15.06
CA LEU A 205 -2.65 -20.55 -15.30
C LEU A 205 -3.42 -21.55 -16.18
N ARG A 206 -2.72 -22.25 -17.08
CA ARG A 206 -3.31 -23.26 -17.97
C ARG A 206 -3.79 -24.51 -17.22
N ALA A 207 -3.35 -24.73 -15.98
CA ALA A 207 -3.70 -25.89 -15.15
C ALA A 207 -4.98 -25.64 -14.31
N GLU A 208 -5.97 -24.93 -14.86
CA GLU A 208 -7.20 -24.52 -14.16
C GLU A 208 -7.94 -25.71 -13.53
N ALA A 209 -8.16 -26.78 -14.30
CA ALA A 209 -8.84 -27.98 -13.80
C ALA A 209 -8.10 -28.64 -12.62
N ARG A 210 -6.77 -28.62 -12.64
CA ARG A 210 -5.94 -29.16 -11.55
C ARG A 210 -6.01 -28.24 -10.33
N MET A 211 -5.98 -26.94 -10.52
CA MET A 211 -6.10 -25.97 -9.42
C MET A 211 -7.45 -26.09 -8.72
N ARG A 212 -8.53 -26.21 -9.49
CA ARG A 212 -9.87 -26.41 -8.96
C ARG A 212 -10.01 -27.71 -8.18
N SER A 213 -9.52 -28.83 -8.73
CA SER A 213 -9.57 -30.12 -8.01
C SER A 213 -8.76 -30.11 -6.71
N LEU A 214 -7.59 -29.46 -6.69
CA LEU A 214 -6.81 -29.29 -5.45
C LEU A 214 -7.49 -28.39 -4.43
N PHE A 215 -8.11 -27.29 -4.89
CA PHE A 215 -8.87 -26.40 -4.03
C PHE A 215 -10.07 -27.13 -3.40
N ASP A 216 -10.85 -27.84 -4.21
CA ASP A 216 -12.00 -28.62 -3.76
C ASP A 216 -11.60 -29.75 -2.80
N ALA A 217 -10.43 -30.37 -3.00
CA ALA A 217 -9.92 -31.41 -2.11
C ALA A 217 -9.43 -30.85 -0.75
N LEU A 218 -8.86 -29.65 -0.76
CA LEU A 218 -8.23 -29.04 0.41
C LEU A 218 -9.17 -28.15 1.23
N GLN A 219 -10.34 -27.77 0.70
CA GLN A 219 -11.30 -26.88 1.38
C GLN A 219 -11.77 -27.40 2.75
N ASP A 220 -11.84 -28.72 2.92
CA ASP A 220 -12.24 -29.38 4.17
C ASP A 220 -11.08 -29.54 5.18
N THR A 221 -9.91 -28.97 4.88
CA THR A 221 -8.75 -29.00 5.77
C THR A 221 -8.58 -27.67 6.50
N THR A 222 -7.78 -27.67 7.57
CA THR A 222 -7.41 -26.43 8.29
C THR A 222 -6.23 -25.69 7.66
N ALA A 223 -5.69 -26.19 6.55
CA ALA A 223 -4.55 -25.58 5.87
C ALA A 223 -4.98 -24.29 5.16
N SER A 224 -4.14 -23.26 5.24
CA SER A 224 -4.31 -22.04 4.47
C SER A 224 -3.80 -22.27 3.04
N ILE A 225 -4.69 -22.17 2.05
CA ILE A 225 -4.34 -22.38 0.65
C ILE A 225 -4.06 -21.02 0.00
N TYR A 226 -2.89 -20.86 -0.61
CA TYR A 226 -2.51 -19.66 -1.36
C TYR A 226 -2.19 -20.05 -2.79
N TRP A 227 -2.81 -19.37 -3.75
CA TRP A 227 -2.40 -19.46 -5.14
C TRP A 227 -1.30 -18.44 -5.43
N VAL A 228 -0.21 -18.90 -6.05
CA VAL A 228 0.90 -18.06 -6.49
C VAL A 228 0.79 -17.92 -8.00
N PRO A 229 0.30 -16.79 -8.50
CA PRO A 229 0.24 -16.55 -9.94
C PRO A 229 1.65 -16.34 -10.52
N ASP A 230 1.86 -16.85 -11.73
CA ASP A 230 3.05 -16.57 -12.52
C ASP A 230 2.97 -15.14 -13.07
N LEU A 231 3.29 -14.16 -12.23
CA LEU A 231 3.19 -12.73 -12.56
C LEU A 231 4.52 -12.16 -13.09
N PHE A 232 5.42 -12.97 -13.64
CA PHE A 232 6.68 -12.47 -14.22
C PHE A 232 6.46 -11.43 -15.35
N MET A 233 5.23 -11.25 -15.85
CA MET A 233 4.86 -10.15 -16.76
C MET A 233 4.55 -8.80 -16.07
N PHE A 234 4.38 -8.75 -14.75
CA PHE A 234 3.93 -7.54 -14.04
C PHE A 234 5.07 -6.63 -13.57
N GLU A 235 6.30 -7.13 -13.44
CA GLU A 235 7.45 -6.24 -13.21
C GLU A 235 7.74 -5.33 -14.41
N MET A 236 7.31 -5.70 -15.63
CA MET A 236 7.47 -4.84 -16.82
C MET A 236 6.31 -3.88 -17.06
N LEU A 237 5.11 -4.18 -16.53
CA LEU A 237 3.90 -3.41 -16.77
C LEU A 237 3.43 -2.88 -15.42
N HIS A 238 3.55 -1.58 -15.18
CA HIS A 238 3.05 -0.87 -14.00
C HIS A 238 1.51 -0.94 -13.89
N ALA A 239 0.94 -2.14 -13.88
CA ALA A 239 -0.49 -2.38 -13.99
C ALA A 239 -1.14 -2.14 -12.63
N ARG A 240 -2.14 -1.26 -12.63
CA ARG A 240 -2.93 -0.93 -11.44
C ARG A 240 -3.97 -2.02 -11.22
N GLU A 241 -4.10 -2.48 -9.99
CA GLU A 241 -5.12 -3.46 -9.56
C GLU A 241 -6.50 -2.77 -9.50
N LEU A 242 -7.48 -3.32 -10.23
CA LEU A 242 -8.88 -2.93 -10.21
C LEU A 242 -9.73 -4.12 -9.77
N ASP A 243 -10.77 -3.89 -8.99
CA ASP A 243 -11.74 -4.93 -8.59
C ASP A 243 -13.03 -4.76 -9.41
N VAL A 244 -13.37 -5.77 -10.20
CA VAL A 244 -14.64 -5.83 -10.96
C VAL A 244 -15.43 -7.02 -10.44
N GLY A 245 -16.34 -6.77 -9.49
CA GLY A 245 -17.27 -7.77 -8.99
C GLY A 245 -16.61 -8.86 -8.13
N GLY A 246 -15.59 -8.52 -7.33
CA GLY A 246 -14.85 -9.45 -6.49
C GLY A 246 -13.75 -10.20 -7.23
N MET A 247 -13.50 -9.85 -8.49
CA MET A 247 -12.40 -10.39 -9.29
C MET A 247 -11.33 -9.32 -9.50
N PRO A 248 -10.07 -9.57 -9.09
CA PRO A 248 -8.96 -8.68 -9.37
C PRO A 248 -8.66 -8.70 -10.88
N VAL A 249 -8.80 -7.54 -11.52
CA VAL A 249 -8.49 -7.30 -12.93
C VAL A 249 -7.37 -6.27 -12.99
N PHE A 250 -6.42 -6.46 -13.91
CA PHE A 250 -5.31 -5.53 -14.08
C PHE A 250 -5.50 -4.73 -15.38
N ALA A 251 -5.47 -3.40 -15.28
CA ALA A 251 -5.55 -2.55 -16.46
C ALA A 251 -4.20 -2.52 -17.20
N LEU A 252 -4.21 -2.90 -18.48
CA LEU A 252 -3.01 -2.92 -19.35
C LEU A 252 -2.70 -1.55 -19.96
N CYS A 253 -3.71 -0.72 -20.19
CA CYS A 253 -3.62 0.68 -20.62
C CYS A 253 -4.79 1.45 -20.01
N GLU A 254 -4.51 2.31 -19.04
CA GLU A 254 -5.51 3.20 -18.44
C GLU A 254 -4.99 4.64 -18.45
N SER A 255 -5.86 5.62 -18.65
CA SER A 255 -5.46 7.02 -18.49
C SER A 255 -5.18 7.28 -16.99
N PRO A 256 -4.01 7.84 -16.63
CA PRO A 256 -3.55 7.86 -15.24
C PRO A 256 -4.34 8.82 -14.32
N PHE A 257 -5.38 9.46 -14.83
CA PHE A 257 -6.11 10.56 -14.17
C PHE A 257 -7.47 10.15 -13.60
N PHE A 258 -7.73 8.86 -13.39
CA PHE A 258 -8.96 8.42 -12.71
C PHE A 258 -8.83 8.49 -11.17
N GLY A 259 -9.86 9.04 -10.52
CA GLY A 259 -10.02 9.11 -9.06
C GLY A 259 -9.52 10.43 -8.41
N PRO A 260 -9.29 10.46 -7.08
CA PRO A 260 -8.94 11.67 -6.35
C PRO A 260 -7.63 12.32 -6.80
N PHE A 261 -6.69 11.55 -7.34
CA PHE A 261 -5.46 12.08 -7.96
C PHE A 261 -5.73 12.85 -9.25
N GLY A 262 -6.75 12.46 -10.03
CA GLY A 262 -7.21 13.22 -11.19
C GLY A 262 -7.82 14.57 -10.81
N MET A 263 -8.58 14.61 -9.71
CA MET A 263 -9.12 15.86 -9.17
C MET A 263 -8.01 16.80 -8.69
N LEU A 264 -7.00 16.27 -8.01
CA LEU A 264 -5.83 17.06 -7.60
C LEU A 264 -5.08 17.63 -8.80
N LYS A 265 -4.80 16.80 -9.82
CA LYS A 265 -4.17 17.25 -11.05
C LYS A 265 -5.00 18.33 -11.76
N ARG A 266 -6.33 18.20 -11.76
CA ARG A 266 -7.23 19.19 -12.36
C ARG A 266 -7.18 20.53 -11.61
N LEU A 267 -7.16 20.49 -10.28
CA LEU A 267 -7.01 21.69 -9.45
C LEU A 267 -5.66 22.35 -9.71
N GLU A 268 -4.58 21.57 -9.74
CA GLU A 268 -3.23 22.03 -10.08
C GLU A 268 -3.20 22.70 -11.47
N ASP A 269 -3.76 22.04 -12.49
CA ASP A 269 -3.83 22.59 -13.85
C ASP A 269 -4.61 23.90 -13.90
N ILE A 270 -5.73 24.02 -13.19
CA ILE A 270 -6.52 25.26 -13.15
C ILE A 270 -5.74 26.39 -12.48
N VAL A 271 -5.13 26.13 -11.31
CA VAL A 271 -4.39 27.13 -10.55
C VAL A 271 -3.15 27.59 -11.33
N LEU A 272 -2.33 26.66 -11.80
CA LEU A 272 -1.12 26.98 -12.55
C LEU A 272 -1.43 27.64 -13.89
N SER A 273 -2.41 27.14 -14.66
CA SER A 273 -2.76 27.75 -15.94
C SER A 273 -3.35 29.14 -15.77
N THR A 274 -4.17 29.38 -14.74
CA THR A 274 -4.70 30.72 -14.46
C THR A 274 -3.58 31.69 -14.09
N LEU A 275 -2.64 31.27 -13.24
CA LEU A 275 -1.49 32.09 -12.87
C LEU A 275 -0.62 32.44 -14.08
N ILE A 276 -0.29 31.45 -14.92
CA ILE A 276 0.49 31.64 -16.14
C ILE A 276 -0.26 32.56 -17.13
N LEU A 277 -1.56 32.37 -17.31
CA LEU A 277 -2.38 33.20 -18.20
C LEU A 277 -2.40 34.66 -17.73
N ILE A 278 -2.52 34.93 -16.43
CA ILE A 278 -2.46 36.29 -15.89
C ILE A 278 -1.10 36.92 -16.20
N LEU A 279 -0.01 36.20 -15.91
CA LEU A 279 1.36 36.68 -16.13
C LEU A 279 1.65 36.97 -17.61
N VAL A 280 1.14 36.14 -18.52
CA VAL A 280 1.41 36.25 -19.96
C VAL A 280 0.36 37.11 -20.69
N SER A 281 -0.77 37.43 -20.06
CA SER A 281 -1.85 38.26 -20.63
C SER A 281 -1.42 39.62 -21.21
N PRO A 282 -0.51 40.42 -20.59
CA PRO A 282 -0.09 41.70 -21.19
C PRO A 282 0.66 41.50 -22.51
N ILE A 283 1.48 40.45 -22.60
CA ILE A 283 2.19 40.09 -23.83
C ILE A 283 1.21 39.60 -24.89
N MET A 284 0.25 38.75 -24.50
CA MET A 284 -0.81 38.27 -25.39
C MET A 284 -1.67 39.40 -25.95
N LEU A 285 -1.96 40.44 -25.15
CA LEU A 285 -2.69 41.62 -25.61
C LEU A 285 -1.87 42.41 -26.64
N GLY A 286 -0.55 42.57 -26.41
CA GLY A 286 0.35 43.17 -27.39
C GLY A 286 0.36 42.42 -28.72
N ILE A 287 0.46 41.09 -28.68
CA ILE A 287 0.36 40.23 -29.87
C ILE A 287 -1.01 40.37 -30.55
N ALA A 288 -2.09 40.41 -29.76
CA ALA A 288 -3.45 40.56 -30.28
C ALA A 288 -3.63 41.87 -31.07
N LEU A 289 -3.10 42.99 -30.54
CA LEU A 289 -3.10 44.29 -31.21
C LEU A 289 -2.28 44.24 -32.50
N ALA A 290 -1.07 43.67 -32.45
CA ALA A 290 -0.20 43.53 -33.63
C ALA A 290 -0.88 42.74 -34.75
N VAL A 291 -1.54 41.61 -34.43
CA VAL A 291 -2.27 40.78 -35.41
C VAL A 291 -3.47 41.52 -36.00
N LYS A 292 -4.18 42.31 -35.19
CA LYS A 292 -5.36 43.08 -35.64
C LYS A 292 -4.99 44.24 -36.57
N LEU A 293 -3.83 44.86 -36.32
CA LEU A 293 -3.30 45.96 -37.14
C LEU A 293 -2.67 45.46 -38.44
N SER A 294 -2.09 44.26 -38.45
CA SER A 294 -1.41 43.71 -39.63
C SER A 294 -2.32 42.96 -40.61
N SER A 295 -3.46 42.43 -40.17
CA SER A 295 -4.35 41.63 -41.01
C SER A 295 -5.84 41.84 -40.72
N LYS A 296 -6.70 41.83 -41.76
CA LYS A 296 -8.15 41.89 -41.59
C LYS A 296 -8.68 40.52 -41.14
N GLY A 297 -9.33 40.46 -39.98
CA GLY A 297 -9.97 39.23 -39.47
C GLY A 297 -10.03 39.12 -37.94
N PRO A 298 -10.45 37.96 -37.42
CA PRO A 298 -10.37 37.62 -35.99
C PRO A 298 -8.93 37.29 -35.57
N VAL A 299 -8.56 37.72 -34.36
CA VAL A 299 -7.19 37.57 -33.80
C VAL A 299 -6.85 36.12 -33.45
N LEU A 300 -7.85 35.37 -32.97
CA LEU A 300 -7.70 33.99 -32.53
C LEU A 300 -8.30 33.03 -33.55
N PHE A 301 -7.60 31.92 -33.78
CA PHE A 301 -8.05 30.79 -34.58
C PHE A 301 -8.34 29.60 -33.66
N LYS A 302 -9.44 28.88 -33.93
CA LYS A 302 -9.85 27.69 -33.18
C LYS A 302 -9.50 26.43 -33.95
N GLN A 303 -8.77 25.51 -33.33
CA GLN A 303 -8.45 24.21 -33.90
C GLN A 303 -8.99 23.10 -33.02
N ARG A 304 -9.73 22.16 -33.61
CA ARG A 304 -10.20 20.96 -32.90
C ARG A 304 -9.07 19.95 -32.80
N ARG A 305 -8.83 19.42 -31.60
CA ARG A 305 -7.89 18.32 -31.30
C ARG A 305 -8.60 17.31 -30.41
N TYR A 306 -8.20 16.05 -30.47
CA TYR A 306 -8.68 15.04 -29.54
C TYR A 306 -7.91 15.15 -28.22
N GLY A 307 -8.64 15.35 -27.14
CA GLY A 307 -8.13 15.40 -25.76
C GLY A 307 -8.34 14.08 -25.03
N LEU A 308 -8.42 14.17 -23.69
CA LEU A 308 -8.65 13.02 -22.82
C LEU A 308 -9.94 12.28 -23.22
N ASP A 309 -9.88 10.94 -23.22
CA ASP A 309 -10.97 10.04 -23.62
C ASP A 309 -11.52 10.27 -25.04
N GLY A 310 -10.70 10.84 -25.93
CA GLY A 310 -11.09 11.12 -27.31
C GLY A 310 -12.08 12.27 -27.45
N GLN A 311 -12.33 13.04 -26.38
CA GLN A 311 -13.22 14.20 -26.44
C GLN A 311 -12.58 15.33 -27.25
N ILE A 312 -13.38 16.03 -28.05
CA ILE A 312 -12.88 17.13 -28.87
C ILE A 312 -12.62 18.36 -27.98
N VAL A 313 -11.38 18.83 -27.98
CA VAL A 313 -10.94 20.07 -27.31
C VAL A 313 -10.62 21.12 -28.36
N GLU A 314 -11.17 22.33 -28.18
CA GLU A 314 -10.84 23.48 -29.02
C GLU A 314 -9.57 24.16 -28.49
N VAL A 315 -8.50 24.12 -29.27
CA VAL A 315 -7.25 24.82 -29.00
C VAL A 315 -7.28 26.18 -29.69
N TRP A 316 -7.08 27.24 -28.91
CA TRP A 316 -7.07 28.62 -29.39
C TRP A 316 -5.63 29.06 -29.59
N LYS A 317 -5.30 29.52 -30.80
CA LYS A 317 -3.96 30.03 -31.14
C LYS A 317 -4.05 31.38 -31.83
N PHE A 318 -3.01 32.21 -31.66
CA PHE A 318 -2.87 33.41 -32.47
C PHE A 318 -2.71 33.03 -33.94
N ARG A 319 -3.36 33.81 -34.81
CA ARG A 319 -3.22 33.63 -36.25
C ARG A 319 -1.79 33.98 -36.68
N SER A 320 -1.04 32.98 -37.15
CA SER A 320 0.35 33.15 -37.59
C SER A 320 0.54 32.91 -39.10
N MET A 321 -0.47 32.44 -39.83
CA MET A 321 -0.39 32.13 -41.26
C MET A 321 -1.64 32.61 -42.00
N THR A 322 -1.46 33.18 -43.20
CA THR A 322 -2.49 33.22 -44.23
C THR A 322 -2.76 31.79 -44.68
N VAL A 323 -4.03 31.39 -44.72
CA VAL A 323 -4.45 30.06 -45.21
C VAL A 323 -4.03 29.94 -46.67
N THR A 324 -3.26 28.91 -47.02
CA THR A 324 -3.20 28.42 -48.39
C THR A 324 -4.48 27.59 -48.58
N GLU A 325 -5.35 28.00 -49.49
CA GLU A 325 -6.57 27.25 -49.81
C GLU A 325 -6.17 25.90 -50.43
N ASP A 326 -6.81 24.83 -49.95
CA ASP A 326 -7.09 23.61 -50.71
C ASP A 326 -8.61 23.39 -50.69
#